data_AF-A0AAF0ITR6-F1
#
_entry.id   AF-A0AAF0ITR6-F1
#
_cell.length_a   1.000
_cell.length_b   1.000
_cell.length_c   1.000
_cell.angle_alpha   90.00
_cell.angle_beta   90.00
_cell.angle_gamma   90.00
#
_symmetry.space_group_name_H-M   'P 1'
#
loop_
_entity.id
_entity.type
_entity.pdbx_description
1 polymer ?
#
loop_
_entity_poly.entity_id
_entity_poly.type
_entity_poly.pdbx_seq_one_letter_code
_entity_poly.pdbx_strand_id
1 'polypeptide(L)'
;MVLEKLSIYPQPDQPVTVVETSNELERQVGGIREAVQRSTRGALQSVRSGVDRVVNAENRVENRFDQIVAKDESLTPNALYVGVATLASVVFTRYRSFPIRWFTPPLVLALSFKYFLPNTFDNTAEYYDTVEHRNFPRLSEKRQDVWSAIKRTYFTGVSHLERTGEQAKDALASGFHSMENSTGLKLGSVLPSGTVPESAPKLADKTKLV
;
A
#
# COMPACT_ATOMS: atom_id res chain seq x y z
N MET A 1 107.30 -8.98 -34.60
CA MET A 1 105.99 -8.53 -35.12
C MET A 1 105.11 -9.76 -35.26
N VAL A 2 104.09 -9.89 -34.41
CA VAL A 2 103.19 -11.04 -34.38
C VAL A 2 102.07 -10.76 -35.38
N LEU A 3 101.90 -11.64 -36.37
CA LEU A 3 100.79 -11.58 -37.33
C LEU A 3 99.47 -11.80 -36.60
N GLU A 4 98.58 -10.81 -36.69
CA GLU A 4 97.22 -10.88 -36.17
C GLU A 4 96.44 -11.93 -36.97
N LYS A 5 96.13 -13.06 -36.31
CA LYS A 5 95.44 -14.19 -36.93
C LYS A 5 93.95 -13.83 -37.07
N LEU A 6 93.48 -13.54 -38.28
CA LEU A 6 92.05 -13.40 -38.57
C LEU A 6 91.31 -14.69 -38.16
N SER A 7 90.33 -14.57 -37.26
CA SER A 7 89.51 -15.69 -36.82
C SER A 7 88.54 -16.12 -37.93
N ILE A 8 88.58 -17.40 -38.32
CA ILE A 8 87.72 -18.02 -39.34
C ILE A 8 86.35 -18.44 -38.77
N TYR A 9 86.16 -18.37 -37.46
CA TYR A 9 84.89 -18.72 -36.83
C TYR A 9 83.95 -17.51 -36.82
N PRO A 10 82.66 -17.68 -37.18
CA PRO A 10 81.66 -16.66 -36.91
C PRO A 10 81.65 -16.40 -35.41
N GLN A 11 81.83 -15.13 -35.02
CA GLN A 11 81.71 -14.72 -33.62
C GLN A 11 80.27 -15.01 -33.19
N PRO A 12 80.04 -15.59 -31.99
CA PRO A 12 78.69 -15.84 -31.51
C PRO A 12 77.91 -14.53 -31.46
N ASP A 13 76.70 -14.52 -32.03
CA ASP A 13 75.84 -13.35 -32.10
C ASP A 13 75.77 -12.68 -30.73
N GLN A 14 76.26 -11.43 -30.64
CA GLN A 14 76.17 -10.67 -29.40
C GLN A 14 74.69 -10.56 -29.01
N PRO A 15 74.31 -10.88 -27.75
CA PRO A 15 72.93 -10.81 -27.34
C PRO A 15 72.46 -9.36 -27.43
N VAL A 16 71.65 -9.08 -28.44
CA VAL A 16 70.98 -7.78 -28.63
C VAL A 16 70.13 -7.53 -27.40
N THR A 17 70.65 -6.71 -26.49
CA THR A 17 69.89 -6.29 -25.31
C THR A 17 68.94 -5.22 -25.79
N VAL A 18 67.65 -5.56 -25.90
CA VAL A 18 66.59 -4.61 -26.22
C VAL A 18 66.53 -3.64 -25.05
N VAL A 19 67.22 -2.50 -25.20
CA VAL A 19 67.05 -1.38 -24.29
C VAL A 19 65.67 -0.83 -24.59
N GLU A 20 64.70 -1.17 -23.75
CA GLU A 20 63.38 -0.54 -23.73
C GLU A 20 63.57 0.94 -23.39
N THR A 21 63.92 1.74 -24.39
CA THR A 21 63.77 3.18 -24.34
C THR A 21 62.27 3.43 -24.32
N SER A 22 61.72 3.51 -23.11
CA SER A 22 60.39 4.03 -22.88
C SER A 22 60.40 5.47 -23.38
N ASN A 23 60.01 5.64 -24.64
CA ASN A 23 59.89 6.95 -25.25
C ASN A 23 58.79 7.72 -24.48
N GLU A 24 59.01 8.99 -24.20
CA GLU A 24 58.02 9.86 -23.51
C GLU A 24 56.65 9.81 -24.19
N LEU A 25 56.62 9.58 -25.51
CA LEU A 25 55.40 9.35 -26.28
C LEU A 25 54.64 8.09 -25.89
N GLU A 26 55.31 6.97 -25.60
CA GLU A 26 54.65 5.72 -25.20
C GLU A 26 53.98 5.86 -23.83
N ARG A 27 54.64 6.59 -22.92
CA ARG A 27 54.10 6.91 -21.60
C ARG A 27 52.90 7.87 -21.70
N GLN A 28 52.96 8.85 -22.59
CA GLN A 28 51.83 9.75 -22.87
C GLN A 28 50.64 9.01 -23.51
N VAL A 29 50.89 8.16 -24.50
CA VAL A 29 49.84 7.35 -25.15
C VAL A 29 49.22 6.36 -24.16
N GLY A 30 50.02 5.75 -23.29
CA GLY A 30 49.54 4.90 -22.20
C GLY A 30 48.64 5.66 -21.23
N GLY A 31 49.08 6.85 -20.79
CA GLY A 31 48.29 7.74 -19.93
C GLY A 31 46.96 8.18 -20.56
N ILE A 32 46.98 8.51 -21.85
CA ILE A 32 45.77 8.88 -22.62
C ILE A 32 44.82 7.69 -22.71
N ARG A 33 45.32 6.49 -23.07
CA ARG A 33 44.49 5.28 -23.17
C ARG A 33 43.84 4.95 -21.83
N GLU A 34 44.60 5.02 -20.73
CA GLU A 34 44.05 4.79 -19.40
C GLU A 34 43.03 5.84 -19.00
N ALA A 35 43.28 7.12 -19.28
CA ALA A 35 42.35 8.20 -18.97
C ALA A 35 41.02 8.04 -19.74
N VAL A 36 41.09 7.72 -21.03
CA VAL A 36 39.93 7.43 -21.87
C VAL A 36 39.19 6.21 -21.35
N GLN A 37 39.91 5.12 -21.03
CA GLN A 37 39.27 3.90 -20.55
C GLN A 37 38.64 4.06 -19.17
N ARG A 38 39.26 4.84 -18.27
CA ARG A 38 38.69 5.21 -16.97
C ARG A 38 37.45 6.09 -17.12
N SER A 39 37.50 7.09 -18.00
CA SER A 39 36.36 7.99 -18.28
C SER A 39 35.16 7.23 -18.84
N THR A 40 35.39 6.38 -19.85
CA THR A 40 34.33 5.55 -20.45
C THR A 40 33.74 4.56 -19.44
N ARG A 41 34.58 3.92 -18.61
CA ARG A 41 34.09 3.02 -17.54
C ARG A 41 33.28 3.78 -16.49
N GLY A 42 33.72 4.96 -16.07
CA GLY A 42 33.01 5.79 -15.08
C GLY A 42 31.65 6.29 -15.59
N ALA A 43 31.58 6.69 -16.86
CA ALA A 43 30.33 7.07 -17.51
C ALA A 43 29.35 5.88 -17.59
N LEU A 44 29.82 4.72 -18.04
CA LEU A 44 29.01 3.50 -18.10
C LEU A 44 28.55 3.05 -16.71
N GLN A 45 29.42 3.15 -15.69
CA GLN A 45 29.07 2.79 -14.32
C GLN A 45 28.03 3.74 -13.73
N SER A 46 28.09 5.04 -14.05
CA SER A 46 27.09 6.01 -13.59
C SER A 46 25.72 5.71 -14.18
N VAL A 47 25.65 5.41 -15.49
CA VAL A 47 24.40 4.99 -16.15
C VAL A 47 23.87 3.69 -15.57
N ARG A 48 24.74 2.67 -15.42
CA ARG A 48 24.35 1.39 -14.79
C ARG A 48 23.83 1.60 -13.37
N SER A 49 24.52 2.41 -12.55
CA SER A 49 24.08 2.70 -11.19
C SER A 49 22.74 3.44 -11.13
N GLY A 50 22.44 4.28 -12.13
CA GLY A 50 21.14 4.93 -12.28
C GLY A 50 20.03 3.94 -12.61
N VAL A 51 20.28 3.07 -13.59
CA VAL A 51 19.35 1.98 -13.96
C VAL A 51 19.14 1.03 -12.79
N ASP A 52 20.21 0.63 -12.10
CA ASP A 52 20.13 -0.25 -10.94
C ASP A 52 19.28 0.36 -9.83
N ARG A 53 19.33 1.68 -9.60
CA ARG A 53 18.43 2.34 -8.62
C ARG A 53 16.97 2.26 -9.03
N VAL A 54 16.67 2.45 -10.31
CA VAL A 54 15.30 2.37 -10.84
C VAL A 54 14.79 0.94 -10.72
N VAL A 55 15.57 -0.04 -11.18
CA VAL A 55 15.23 -1.46 -11.09
C VAL A 55 15.06 -1.90 -9.64
N ASN A 56 15.95 -1.47 -8.74
CA ASN A 56 15.80 -1.79 -7.32
C ASN A 56 14.58 -1.10 -6.68
N ALA A 57 14.23 0.11 -7.13
CA ALA A 57 13.02 0.78 -6.67
C ALA A 57 11.77 0.06 -7.19
N GLU A 58 11.76 -0.33 -8.46
CA GLU A 58 10.69 -1.11 -9.10
C GLU A 58 10.50 -2.45 -8.41
N ASN A 59 11.56 -3.24 -8.25
CA ASN A 59 11.53 -4.51 -7.53
C ASN A 59 11.01 -4.33 -6.09
N ARG A 60 11.36 -3.23 -5.42
CA ARG A 60 10.86 -2.95 -4.07
C ARG A 60 9.37 -2.60 -4.08
N VAL A 61 8.87 -1.94 -5.12
CA VAL A 61 7.44 -1.63 -5.27
C VAL A 61 6.67 -2.88 -5.66
N GLU A 62 7.15 -3.67 -6.61
CA GLU A 62 6.54 -4.92 -7.06
C GLU A 62 6.40 -5.91 -5.90
N ASN A 63 7.50 -6.17 -5.18
CA ASN A 63 7.46 -7.04 -4.00
C ASN A 63 6.47 -6.54 -2.93
N ARG A 64 6.28 -5.22 -2.79
CA ARG A 64 5.31 -4.66 -1.84
C ARG A 64 3.89 -4.75 -2.35
N PHE A 65 3.70 -4.51 -3.64
CA PHE A 65 2.40 -4.59 -4.29
C PHE A 65 1.87 -6.02 -4.20
N ASP A 66 2.71 -7.01 -4.51
CA ASP A 66 2.37 -8.44 -4.40
C ASP A 66 2.07 -8.90 -2.97
N GLN A 67 2.60 -8.20 -1.96
CA GLN A 67 2.31 -8.47 -0.55
C GLN A 67 0.99 -7.85 -0.10
N ILE A 68 0.64 -6.67 -0.63
CA ILE A 68 -0.55 -5.93 -0.23
C ILE A 68 -1.78 -6.44 -0.96
N VAL A 69 -1.65 -6.73 -2.26
CA VAL A 69 -2.72 -7.26 -3.11
C VAL A 69 -3.04 -8.69 -2.71
N ALA A 70 -4.28 -8.91 -2.28
CA ALA A 70 -4.77 -10.27 -2.03
C ALA A 70 -4.90 -11.01 -3.38
N LYS A 71 -4.16 -12.12 -3.54
CA LYS A 71 -4.19 -12.96 -4.74
C LYS A 71 -5.55 -13.64 -4.94
N ASP A 72 -6.33 -13.73 -3.89
CA ASP A 72 -7.65 -14.38 -3.86
C ASP A 72 -8.77 -13.44 -4.34
N GLU A 73 -8.48 -12.14 -4.57
CA GLU A 73 -9.44 -11.14 -5.03
C GLU A 73 -9.24 -10.80 -6.52
N SER A 74 -10.34 -10.76 -7.28
CA SER A 74 -10.30 -10.32 -8.68
C SER A 74 -10.18 -8.80 -8.77
N LEU A 75 -8.96 -8.31 -9.05
CA LEU A 75 -8.70 -6.88 -9.23
C LEU A 75 -9.41 -6.28 -10.45
N THR A 76 -9.49 -7.05 -11.52
CA THR A 76 -10.01 -6.68 -12.84
C THR A 76 -11.48 -7.10 -12.99
N PRO A 77 -12.33 -6.78 -12.01
CA PRO A 77 -13.25 -5.65 -12.22
C PRO A 77 -13.44 -4.73 -11.00
N ASN A 78 -13.03 -5.16 -9.81
CA ASN A 78 -13.30 -4.45 -8.56
C ASN A 78 -12.58 -3.11 -8.47
N ALA A 79 -11.32 -3.05 -8.90
CA ALA A 79 -10.56 -1.79 -8.94
C ALA A 79 -11.19 -0.78 -9.90
N LEU A 80 -11.78 -1.27 -11.00
CA LEU A 80 -12.52 -0.43 -11.95
C LEU A 80 -13.77 0.16 -11.29
N TYR A 81 -14.53 -0.64 -10.53
CA TYR A 81 -15.70 -0.15 -9.80
C TYR A 81 -15.34 0.91 -8.75
N VAL A 82 -14.23 0.74 -8.04
CA VAL A 82 -13.71 1.77 -7.12
C VAL A 82 -13.38 3.06 -7.86
N GLY A 83 -12.71 2.95 -9.01
CA GLY A 83 -12.37 4.10 -9.86
C GLY A 83 -13.61 4.84 -10.38
N VAL A 84 -14.60 4.10 -10.89
CA VAL A 84 -15.86 4.67 -11.40
C VAL A 84 -16.65 5.32 -10.27
N ALA A 85 -16.77 4.68 -9.10
CA ALA A 85 -17.47 5.25 -7.95
C ALA A 85 -16.81 6.54 -7.46
N THR A 86 -15.48 6.56 -7.42
CA THR A 86 -14.71 7.76 -7.05
C THR A 86 -14.92 8.88 -8.07
N LEU A 87 -14.80 8.60 -9.37
CA LEU A 87 -15.05 9.61 -10.41
C LEU A 87 -16.49 10.13 -10.39
N ALA A 88 -17.46 9.24 -10.17
CA ALA A 88 -18.87 9.61 -10.03
C ALA A 88 -19.08 10.55 -8.82
N SER A 89 -18.38 10.32 -7.71
CA SER A 89 -18.45 11.20 -6.54
C SER A 89 -17.87 12.60 -6.81
N VAL A 90 -16.82 12.71 -7.63
CA VAL A 90 -16.27 14.01 -8.06
C VAL A 90 -17.29 14.78 -8.89
N VAL A 91 -17.95 14.10 -9.84
CA VAL A 91 -19.01 14.73 -10.67
C VAL A 91 -20.19 15.14 -9.80
N PHE A 92 -20.61 14.29 -8.87
CA PHE A 92 -21.74 14.54 -7.98
C PHE A 92 -21.48 15.71 -7.02
N THR A 93 -20.23 15.90 -6.59
CA THR A 93 -19.84 16.95 -5.66
C THR A 93 -19.45 18.25 -6.35
N ARG A 94 -19.46 18.29 -7.69
CA ARG A 94 -19.08 19.45 -8.52
C ARG A 94 -19.79 20.74 -8.12
N TYR A 95 -21.08 20.67 -7.78
CA TYR A 95 -21.93 21.82 -7.45
C TYR A 95 -22.20 22.00 -5.95
N ARG A 96 -21.54 21.22 -5.09
CA ARG A 96 -21.74 21.26 -3.63
C ARG A 96 -20.72 22.17 -2.95
N SER A 97 -21.05 22.59 -1.73
CA SER A 97 -20.22 23.45 -0.89
C SER A 97 -18.78 22.93 -0.73
N PHE A 98 -17.82 23.85 -0.59
CA PHE A 98 -16.37 23.60 -0.51
C PHE A 98 -15.93 22.41 0.38
N PRO A 99 -16.43 22.21 1.62
CA PRO A 99 -16.00 21.06 2.43
C PRO A 99 -16.48 19.72 1.87
N ILE A 100 -17.75 19.63 1.45
CA ILE A 100 -18.33 18.40 0.88
C ILE A 100 -17.57 18.00 -0.39
N ARG A 101 -17.23 18.97 -1.24
CA ARG A 101 -16.48 18.73 -2.47
C ARG A 101 -15.09 18.15 -2.23
N TRP A 102 -14.44 18.50 -1.12
CA TRP A 102 -13.09 18.05 -0.84
C TRP A 102 -13.03 16.72 -0.08
N PHE A 103 -13.96 16.49 0.84
CA PHE A 103 -13.96 15.28 1.64
C PHE A 103 -14.74 14.12 1.01
N THR A 104 -15.76 14.38 0.20
CA THR A 104 -16.60 13.31 -0.36
C THR A 104 -15.82 12.38 -1.28
N PRO A 105 -15.00 12.86 -2.25
CA PRO A 105 -14.33 11.93 -3.15
C PRO A 105 -13.33 10.99 -2.45
N PRO A 106 -12.45 11.47 -1.55
CA PRO A 106 -11.59 10.58 -0.76
C PRO A 106 -12.38 9.61 0.13
N LEU A 107 -13.50 10.06 0.69
CA LEU A 107 -14.34 9.23 1.54
C LEU A 107 -15.05 8.13 0.74
N VAL A 108 -15.60 8.45 -0.42
CA VAL A 108 -16.18 7.46 -1.34
C VAL A 108 -15.11 6.49 -1.83
N LEU A 109 -13.90 6.97 -2.16
CA LEU A 109 -12.78 6.10 -2.51
C LEU A 109 -12.50 5.09 -1.39
N ALA A 110 -12.34 5.56 -0.15
CA ALA A 110 -12.05 4.69 0.99
C ALA A 110 -13.17 3.66 1.25
N LEU A 111 -14.43 4.10 1.17
CA LEU A 111 -15.58 3.21 1.32
C LEU A 111 -15.70 2.19 0.20
N SER A 112 -15.57 2.62 -1.06
CA SER A 112 -15.60 1.73 -2.22
C SER A 112 -14.43 0.75 -2.20
N PHE A 113 -13.24 1.20 -1.79
CA PHE A 113 -12.06 0.35 -1.68
C PHE A 113 -12.27 -0.75 -0.65
N LYS A 114 -12.81 -0.41 0.54
CA LYS A 114 -13.19 -1.41 1.55
C LYS A 114 -14.31 -2.36 1.08
N TYR A 115 -15.28 -1.86 0.31
CA TYR A 115 -16.42 -2.66 -0.15
C TYR A 115 -16.03 -3.65 -1.26
N PHE A 116 -15.27 -3.20 -2.26
CA PHE A 116 -14.92 -4.02 -3.43
C PHE A 116 -13.61 -4.81 -3.27
N LEU A 117 -12.70 -4.38 -2.38
CA LEU A 117 -11.43 -5.04 -2.11
C LEU A 117 -11.16 -5.14 -0.59
N PRO A 118 -11.96 -5.92 0.16
CA PRO A 118 -11.84 -5.96 1.62
C PRO A 118 -10.49 -6.51 2.12
N ASN A 119 -9.98 -7.59 1.55
CA ASN A 119 -8.71 -8.18 2.01
C ASN A 119 -7.53 -7.28 1.65
N THR A 120 -7.55 -6.70 0.44
CA THR A 120 -6.51 -5.75 0.02
C THR A 120 -6.55 -4.48 0.89
N PHE A 121 -7.74 -4.01 1.28
CA PHE A 121 -7.90 -2.89 2.19
C PHE A 121 -7.29 -3.19 3.56
N ASP A 122 -7.59 -4.35 4.15
CA ASP A 122 -7.09 -4.72 5.47
C ASP A 122 -5.56 -4.92 5.45
N ASN A 123 -5.00 -5.57 4.42
CA ASN A 123 -3.55 -5.69 4.24
C ASN A 123 -2.86 -4.31 4.10
N THR A 124 -3.48 -3.39 3.35
CA THR A 124 -2.96 -2.03 3.19
C THR A 124 -3.01 -1.26 4.52
N ALA A 125 -4.09 -1.42 5.28
CA ALA A 125 -4.26 -0.78 6.57
C ALA A 125 -3.26 -1.31 7.60
N GLU A 126 -3.04 -2.63 7.64
CA GLU A 126 -2.02 -3.26 8.49
C GLU A 126 -0.62 -2.79 8.09
N TYR A 127 -0.31 -2.75 6.80
CA TYR A 127 0.97 -2.21 6.33
C TYR A 127 1.18 -0.77 6.78
N TYR A 128 0.17 0.08 6.63
CA TYR A 128 0.22 1.47 7.10
C TYR A 128 0.46 1.54 8.61
N ASP A 129 -0.19 0.68 9.39
CA ASP A 129 0.00 0.58 10.83
C ASP A 129 1.44 0.18 11.18
N THR A 130 2.01 -0.83 10.52
CA THR A 130 3.42 -1.24 10.76
C THR A 130 4.42 -0.13 10.40
N VAL A 131 4.17 0.62 9.32
CA VAL A 131 5.02 1.73 8.90
C VAL A 131 4.92 2.90 9.89
N GLU A 132 3.72 3.21 10.36
CA GLU A 132 3.53 4.27 11.34
C GLU A 132 4.14 3.91 12.69
N HIS A 133 3.98 2.68 13.20
CA HIS A 133 4.63 2.24 14.44
C HIS A 133 6.16 2.36 14.37
N ARG A 134 6.75 2.01 13.22
CA ARG A 134 8.21 2.07 13.02
C ARG A 134 8.74 3.49 12.98
N ASN A 135 8.02 4.41 12.33
CA ASN A 135 8.51 5.78 12.11
C ASN A 135 7.99 6.79 13.15
N PHE A 136 6.78 6.61 13.66
CA PHE A 136 6.04 7.55 14.50
C PHE A 136 5.21 6.84 15.59
N PRO A 137 5.84 6.16 16.57
CA PRO A 137 5.14 5.34 17.57
C PRO A 137 4.11 6.14 18.39
N ARG A 138 4.43 7.39 18.76
CA ARG A 138 3.51 8.27 19.52
C ARG A 138 2.22 8.62 18.79
N LEU A 139 2.26 8.70 17.45
CA LEU A 139 1.05 8.96 16.67
C LEU A 139 0.18 7.71 16.60
N SER A 140 0.81 6.54 16.51
CA SER A 140 0.13 5.26 16.45
C SER A 140 -0.64 4.94 17.73
N GLU A 141 -0.01 5.11 18.89
CA GLU A 141 -0.65 4.93 20.20
C GLU A 141 -1.90 5.83 20.34
N LYS A 142 -1.77 7.12 20.03
CA LYS A 142 -2.90 8.07 20.08
C LYS A 142 -4.03 7.70 19.14
N ARG A 143 -3.70 7.25 17.93
CA ARG A 143 -4.70 6.80 16.95
C ARG A 143 -5.44 5.56 17.47
N GLN A 144 -4.72 4.59 18.03
CA GLN A 144 -5.31 3.39 18.60
C GLN A 144 -6.21 3.70 19.79
N ASP A 145 -5.81 4.64 20.66
CA ASP A 145 -6.63 5.11 21.77
C ASP A 145 -7.95 5.71 21.29
N VAL A 146 -7.87 6.65 20.33
CA VAL A 146 -9.04 7.28 19.72
C VAL A 146 -9.92 6.23 19.02
N TRP A 147 -9.31 5.31 18.28
CA TRP A 147 -10.03 4.25 17.59
C TRP A 147 -10.75 3.29 18.54
N SER A 148 -10.10 2.93 19.64
CA SER A 148 -10.69 2.10 20.69
C SER A 148 -11.84 2.82 21.40
N ALA A 149 -11.74 4.14 21.60
CA ALA A 149 -12.79 4.95 22.19
C ALA A 149 -14.01 5.06 21.25
N ILE A 150 -13.78 5.27 19.95
CA ILE A 150 -14.83 5.29 18.92
C ILE A 150 -15.53 3.94 18.86
N LYS A 151 -14.77 2.83 18.77
CA LYS A 151 -15.33 1.47 18.77
C LYS A 151 -16.21 1.23 19.99
N ARG A 152 -15.71 1.54 21.19
CA ARG A 152 -16.46 1.39 22.45
C ARG A 152 -17.77 2.19 22.42
N THR A 153 -17.72 3.43 21.97
CA THR A 153 -18.91 4.30 21.88
C THR A 153 -19.92 3.76 20.87
N TYR A 154 -19.44 3.28 19.72
CA TYR A 154 -20.28 2.69 18.69
C TYR A 154 -21.00 1.43 19.19
N PHE A 155 -20.27 0.46 19.75
CA PHE A 155 -20.86 -0.78 20.29
C PHE A 155 -21.82 -0.50 21.46
N THR A 156 -21.49 0.45 22.32
CA THR A 156 -22.37 0.86 23.43
C THR A 156 -23.64 1.51 22.90
N GLY A 157 -23.54 2.41 21.92
CA GLY A 157 -24.72 3.04 21.31
C GLY A 157 -25.64 2.04 20.61
N VAL A 158 -25.09 1.12 19.81
CA VAL A 158 -25.88 0.10 19.10
C VAL A 158 -26.59 -0.83 20.08
N SER A 159 -25.89 -1.29 21.13
CA SER A 159 -26.50 -2.16 22.15
C SER A 159 -27.56 -1.44 23.00
N HIS A 160 -27.41 -0.13 23.25
CA HIS A 160 -28.46 0.65 23.90
C HIS A 160 -29.69 0.82 22.99
N LEU A 161 -29.52 1.01 21.69
CA LEU A 161 -30.64 1.07 20.74
C LEU A 161 -31.39 -0.26 20.64
N GLU A 162 -30.66 -1.38 20.61
CA GLU A 162 -31.26 -2.72 20.59
C GLU A 162 -32.08 -2.97 21.87
N ARG A 163 -31.52 -2.69 23.05
CA ARG A 163 -32.22 -2.82 24.33
C ARG A 163 -33.41 -1.86 24.47
N THR A 164 -33.29 -0.63 23.97
CA THR A 164 -34.41 0.33 23.99
C THR A 164 -35.53 -0.11 23.05
N GLY A 165 -35.18 -0.68 21.91
CA GLY A 165 -36.15 -1.26 20.97
C GLY A 165 -36.87 -2.47 21.56
N GLU A 166 -36.17 -3.36 22.25
CA GLU A 166 -36.77 -4.49 22.96
C GLU A 166 -37.68 -4.03 24.11
N GLN A 167 -37.21 -3.10 24.96
CA GLN A 167 -38.01 -2.53 26.04
C GLN A 167 -39.24 -1.78 25.55
N ALA A 168 -39.16 -1.10 24.40
CA ALA A 168 -40.30 -0.45 23.78
C ALA A 168 -41.33 -1.47 23.27
N LYS A 169 -40.88 -2.59 22.68
CA LYS A 169 -41.79 -3.69 22.27
C LYS A 169 -42.49 -4.31 23.48
N ASP A 170 -41.77 -4.56 24.56
CA ASP A 170 -42.32 -5.15 25.78
C ASP A 170 -43.26 -4.19 26.52
N ALA A 171 -42.94 -2.90 26.56
CA ALA A 171 -43.81 -1.86 27.13
C ALA A 171 -45.10 -1.69 26.31
N LEU A 172 -45.02 -1.75 24.98
CA LEU A 172 -46.19 -1.70 24.11
C LEU A 172 -47.05 -2.96 24.27
N ALA A 173 -46.45 -4.15 24.29
CA ALA A 173 -47.17 -5.41 24.50
C ALA A 173 -47.88 -5.46 25.85
N SER A 174 -47.22 -5.05 26.93
CA SER A 174 -47.82 -4.98 28.28
C SER A 174 -48.88 -3.89 28.40
N GLY A 175 -48.73 -2.76 27.72
CA GLY A 175 -49.76 -1.72 27.60
C GLY A 175 -51.01 -2.23 26.90
N PHE A 176 -50.85 -2.92 25.76
CA PHE A 176 -51.98 -3.53 25.05
C PHE A 176 -52.68 -4.61 25.87
N HIS A 177 -51.93 -5.46 26.58
CA HIS A 177 -52.52 -6.45 27.50
C HIS A 177 -53.30 -5.81 28.67
N SER A 178 -52.82 -4.69 29.21
CA SER A 178 -53.52 -3.98 30.31
C SER A 178 -54.83 -3.35 29.84
N MET A 179 -54.86 -2.84 28.60
CA MET A 179 -56.08 -2.32 27.99
C MET A 179 -57.06 -3.45 27.65
N GLU A 180 -56.59 -4.59 27.15
CA GLU A 180 -57.43 -5.76 26.88
C GLU A 180 -58.10 -6.29 28.16
N ASN A 181 -57.37 -6.33 29.28
CA ASN A 181 -57.91 -6.78 30.57
C ASN A 181 -58.92 -5.78 31.17
N SER A 182 -58.72 -4.47 30.99
CA SER A 182 -59.63 -3.45 31.53
C SER A 182 -60.84 -3.17 30.65
N THR A 183 -60.74 -3.39 29.33
CA THR A 183 -61.77 -3.02 28.36
C THR A 183 -62.43 -4.21 27.68
N GLY A 184 -61.88 -5.42 27.85
CA GLY A 184 -62.38 -6.66 27.24
C GLY A 184 -62.24 -6.73 25.72
N LEU A 185 -61.60 -5.73 25.09
CA LEU A 185 -61.47 -5.61 23.64
C LEU A 185 -60.14 -6.20 23.15
N LYS A 186 -60.21 -7.19 22.25
CA LYS A 186 -59.05 -7.83 21.61
C LYS A 186 -58.43 -6.92 20.55
N LEU A 187 -57.60 -5.97 20.98
CA LEU A 187 -56.91 -5.03 20.08
C LEU A 187 -55.67 -5.65 19.42
N GLY A 188 -55.10 -6.71 20.00
CA GLY A 188 -53.90 -7.38 19.49
C GLY A 188 -54.07 -8.10 18.14
N SER A 189 -55.30 -8.41 17.72
CA SER A 189 -55.56 -9.13 16.46
C SER A 189 -55.89 -8.23 15.27
N VAL A 190 -55.99 -6.90 15.46
CA VAL A 190 -56.49 -5.97 14.43
C VAL A 190 -55.40 -5.07 13.86
N LEU A 191 -54.21 -5.00 14.48
CA LEU A 191 -53.08 -4.23 13.97
C LEU A 191 -52.16 -5.12 13.12
N PRO A 192 -51.89 -4.77 11.85
CA PRO A 192 -50.88 -5.46 11.06
C PRO A 192 -49.50 -5.23 11.69
N SER A 193 -48.77 -6.31 11.93
CA SER A 193 -47.43 -6.36 12.53
C SER A 193 -46.34 -5.68 11.68
N GLY A 194 -46.47 -4.37 11.40
CA GLY A 194 -45.63 -3.67 10.41
C GLY A 194 -45.33 -2.19 10.68
N THR A 195 -45.73 -1.60 11.81
CA THR A 195 -45.42 -0.20 12.13
C THR A 195 -44.32 0.00 13.18
N VAL A 196 -43.50 -1.03 13.42
CA VAL A 196 -42.21 -0.84 14.10
C VAL A 196 -41.18 -0.52 13.01
N PRO A 197 -40.44 0.59 13.08
CA PRO A 197 -39.38 0.86 12.13
C PRO A 197 -38.30 -0.23 12.25
N GLU A 198 -38.34 -1.21 11.34
CA GLU A 198 -37.28 -2.18 11.10
C GLU A 198 -36.14 -1.46 10.36
N SER A 199 -35.44 -0.57 11.05
CA SER A 199 -34.22 0.07 10.56
C SER A 199 -33.10 -0.02 11.59
N ALA A 200 -32.88 -1.21 12.13
CA ALA A 200 -31.55 -1.59 12.57
C ALA A 200 -30.80 -2.14 11.34
N PRO A 201 -29.61 -1.63 10.98
CA PRO A 201 -28.77 -2.31 10.01
C PRO A 201 -28.48 -3.70 10.58
N LYS A 202 -29.03 -4.75 9.95
CA LYS A 202 -28.62 -6.13 10.19
C LYS A 202 -27.16 -6.23 9.72
N LEU A 203 -26.23 -5.92 10.63
CA LEU A 203 -24.82 -6.17 10.42
C LEU A 203 -24.64 -7.69 10.37
N ALA A 204 -24.16 -8.10 9.21
CA ALA A 204 -23.91 -9.47 8.83
C ALA A 204 -23.05 -10.20 9.87
N ASP A 205 -23.46 -11.44 10.08
CA ASP A 205 -22.63 -12.60 10.41
C ASP A 205 -21.72 -12.47 11.64
N LYS A 206 -22.24 -12.92 12.79
CA LYS A 206 -21.44 -13.34 13.94
C LYS A 206 -20.71 -14.65 13.62
N THR A 207 -19.80 -14.66 12.65
CA THR A 207 -18.86 -15.77 12.51
C THR A 207 -17.58 -15.30 11.84
N LYS A 208 -16.44 -15.57 12.50
CA LYS A 208 -15.05 -15.26 12.12
C LYS A 208 -14.51 -13.89 12.52
N LEU A 209 -14.32 -13.71 13.83
CA LEU A 209 -13.15 -12.97 14.34
C LEU A 209 -12.65 -13.71 15.60
N VAL A 210 -11.91 -14.80 15.34
CA VAL A 210 -10.77 -15.23 16.15
C VAL A 210 -9.55 -15.06 15.25
#